data_AF-A0A7X9W6N6-F1
#
_entry.id   AF-A0A7X9W6N6-F1
#
_cell.length_a   1.000
_cell.length_b   1.000
_cell.length_c   1.000
_cell.angle_alpha   90.00
_cell.angle_beta   90.00
_cell.angle_gamma   90.00
#
_symmetry.space_group_name_H-M   'P 1'
#
loop_
_entity.id
_entity.type
_entity.pdbx_description
1 polymer ?
#
loop_
_entity_poly.entity_id
_entity_poly.type
_entity_poly.pdbx_seq_one_letter_code
_entity_poly.pdbx_strand_id
1 'polypeptide(L)'
;MTISSVTPSSPFISLDAFAKAAESGQDVYVEIAGEQLQVLGMGTTPSGRSVAWVAPNVDTTAMFTEALARNYGQGIASAVSRELGLEPNPGKPLSARAVATAIDMAETSSHALSGVDFLTRLATSAVTGAPAFQQACADAGIAPSSMDANRRAAIDQAMQARFDDAAQAGQSPIALGTAASWLRDLLKAG
;
A
#
# COMPACT_ATOMS: atom_id res chain seq x y z
N MET A 1 9.88 -35.83 27.12
CA MET A 1 9.14 -34.56 27.28
C MET A 1 10.06 -33.43 26.85
N THR A 2 9.70 -32.75 25.76
CA THR A 2 10.19 -31.41 25.40
C THR A 2 9.15 -30.83 24.45
N ILE A 3 8.35 -29.91 24.97
CA ILE A 3 7.30 -29.20 24.24
C ILE A 3 8.03 -28.09 23.50
N SER A 4 8.21 -28.23 22.19
CA SER A 4 8.70 -27.12 21.36
C SER A 4 7.55 -26.15 21.20
N SER A 5 7.68 -24.99 21.84
CA SER A 5 6.82 -23.82 21.65
C SER A 5 6.96 -23.32 20.22
N VAL A 6 6.06 -23.76 19.35
CA VAL A 6 5.86 -23.15 18.04
C VAL A 6 5.02 -21.90 18.29
N THR A 7 5.67 -20.74 18.24
CA THR A 7 5.00 -19.45 18.12
C THR A 7 4.04 -19.54 16.93
N PRO A 8 2.73 -19.33 17.07
CA PRO A 8 1.85 -19.33 15.92
C PRO A 8 2.20 -18.09 15.09
N SER A 9 2.92 -18.30 14.00
CA SER A 9 2.98 -17.33 12.90
C SER A 9 1.55 -17.21 12.40
N SER A 10 0.81 -16.18 12.84
CA SER A 10 -0.52 -15.91 12.30
C SER A 10 -0.39 -15.83 10.78
N PRO A 11 -1.03 -16.74 10.04
CA PRO A 11 -0.79 -16.81 8.62
C PRO A 11 -1.47 -15.64 7.92
N PHE A 12 -0.68 -14.96 7.11
CA PHE A 12 -1.10 -13.76 6.41
C PHE A 12 -1.96 -14.12 5.19
N ILE A 13 -3.06 -13.38 5.01
CA ILE A 13 -3.96 -13.50 3.85
C ILE A 13 -3.64 -12.37 2.88
N SER A 14 -3.34 -12.70 1.62
CA SER A 14 -3.12 -11.66 0.61
C SER A 14 -4.43 -10.97 0.21
N LEU A 15 -4.32 -9.71 -0.22
CA LEU A 15 -5.46 -8.96 -0.74
C LEU A 15 -6.09 -9.65 -1.97
N ASP A 16 -5.28 -10.29 -2.82
CA ASP A 16 -5.76 -11.06 -3.97
C ASP A 16 -6.64 -12.25 -3.56
N ALA A 17 -6.37 -12.88 -2.42
CA ALA A 17 -7.21 -13.96 -1.92
C ALA A 17 -8.58 -13.42 -1.49
N PHE A 18 -8.61 -12.22 -0.90
CA PHE A 18 -9.86 -11.50 -0.60
C PHE A 18 -10.64 -11.17 -1.88
N ALA A 19 -9.96 -10.63 -2.90
CA ALA A 19 -10.57 -10.28 -4.19
C ALA A 19 -11.16 -11.50 -4.91
N LYS A 20 -10.37 -12.58 -5.08
CA LYS A 20 -10.80 -13.79 -5.78
C LYS A 20 -12.02 -14.44 -5.14
N ALA A 21 -12.07 -14.48 -3.80
CA ALA A 21 -13.23 -15.06 -3.15
C ALA A 21 -14.47 -14.16 -3.25
N ALA A 22 -14.28 -12.82 -3.25
CA ALA A 22 -15.37 -11.88 -3.49
C ALA A 22 -16.02 -12.03 -4.87
N GLU A 23 -15.26 -12.41 -5.90
CA GLU A 23 -15.74 -12.65 -7.27
C GLU A 23 -16.52 -13.96 -7.42
N SER A 24 -16.10 -15.01 -6.72
CA SER A 24 -16.52 -16.39 -6.99
C SER A 24 -18.01 -16.69 -6.76
N GLY A 25 -18.71 -15.90 -5.94
CA GLY A 25 -20.14 -16.08 -5.64
C GLY A 25 -20.51 -17.43 -4.98
N GLN A 26 -19.55 -18.32 -4.75
CA GLN A 26 -19.69 -19.68 -4.21
C GLN A 26 -18.89 -19.82 -2.91
N ASP A 27 -19.17 -20.89 -2.15
CA ASP A 27 -18.42 -21.19 -0.95
C ASP A 27 -16.98 -21.56 -1.31
N VAL A 28 -16.02 -20.67 -1.05
CA VAL A 28 -14.59 -20.92 -1.31
C VAL A 28 -13.87 -21.17 0.00
N TYR A 29 -13.14 -22.28 0.09
CA TYR A 29 -12.31 -22.57 1.25
C TYR A 29 -10.90 -22.04 0.97
N VAL A 30 -10.41 -21.12 1.78
CA VAL A 30 -9.03 -20.66 1.75
C VAL A 30 -8.29 -21.35 2.89
N GLU A 31 -7.31 -22.19 2.58
CA GLU A 31 -6.52 -22.92 3.59
C GLU A 31 -5.35 -22.08 4.07
N ILE A 32 -5.28 -21.85 5.39
CA ILE A 32 -4.37 -20.88 6.00
C ILE A 32 -3.70 -21.49 7.24
N ALA A 33 -2.39 -21.76 7.18
CA ALA A 33 -1.62 -22.51 8.20
C ALA A 33 -2.30 -23.78 8.75
N GLY A 34 -3.05 -24.49 7.91
CA GLY A 34 -3.78 -25.70 8.31
C GLY A 34 -5.17 -25.46 8.89
N GLU A 35 -5.62 -24.20 9.00
CA GLU A 35 -7.01 -23.84 9.29
C GLU A 35 -7.74 -23.44 7.99
N GLN A 36 -8.91 -24.02 7.72
CA GLN A 36 -9.74 -23.62 6.59
C GLN A 36 -10.58 -22.39 6.96
N LEU A 37 -10.29 -21.24 6.34
CA LEU A 37 -11.22 -20.12 6.33
C LEU A 37 -12.31 -20.39 5.30
N GLN A 38 -13.55 -20.41 5.76
CA GLN A 38 -14.70 -20.63 4.90
C GLN A 38 -15.27 -19.30 4.42
N VAL A 39 -15.20 -19.08 3.12
CA VAL A 39 -15.97 -18.04 2.46
C VAL A 39 -17.38 -18.62 2.27
N LEU A 40 -18.38 -18.06 2.95
CA LEU A 40 -19.78 -18.46 2.85
C LEU A 40 -20.49 -17.59 1.81
N GLY A 41 -21.08 -18.20 0.79
CA GLY A 41 -22.08 -17.56 -0.04
C GLY A 41 -23.37 -17.35 0.75
N MET A 42 -23.68 -16.11 1.17
CA MET A 42 -25.01 -15.77 1.68
C MET A 42 -25.96 -15.46 0.51
N GLY A 43 -27.16 -16.01 0.54
CA GLY A 43 -28.19 -15.75 -0.48
C GLY A 43 -29.50 -15.27 0.11
N THR A 44 -30.27 -14.49 -0.66
CA THR A 44 -31.75 -14.54 -0.69
C THR A 44 -32.28 -14.26 -2.11
N THR A 45 -32.24 -15.28 -2.99
CA THR A 45 -33.05 -15.39 -4.23
C THR A 45 -32.92 -14.25 -5.29
N PRO A 46 -33.73 -14.22 -6.37
CA PRO A 46 -33.38 -14.67 -7.73
C PRO A 46 -32.41 -13.76 -8.53
N SER A 47 -31.87 -12.70 -7.92
CA SER A 47 -30.93 -11.76 -8.54
C SER A 47 -29.82 -11.26 -7.59
N GLY A 48 -29.65 -11.84 -6.38
CA GLY A 48 -28.70 -11.34 -5.37
C GLY A 48 -28.01 -12.42 -4.52
N ARG A 49 -26.88 -12.94 -5.00
CA ARG A 49 -25.91 -13.70 -4.17
C ARG A 49 -24.93 -12.71 -3.54
N SER A 50 -24.72 -12.78 -2.22
CA SER A 50 -23.76 -11.96 -1.47
C SER A 50 -22.80 -12.85 -0.68
N VAL A 51 -21.52 -12.83 -0.99
CA VAL A 51 -20.52 -13.66 -0.28
C VAL A 51 -20.09 -13.00 1.04
N ALA A 52 -19.73 -13.79 2.04
CA ALA A 52 -19.41 -13.37 3.39
C ALA A 52 -18.31 -14.27 4.00
N TRP A 53 -17.26 -13.67 4.56
CA TRP A 53 -16.09 -14.39 5.08
C TRP A 53 -16.28 -14.80 6.54
N VAL A 54 -16.38 -16.11 6.85
CA VAL A 54 -16.60 -16.58 8.22
C VAL A 54 -15.57 -17.63 8.62
N ALA A 55 -14.95 -17.40 9.78
CA ALA A 55 -14.32 -18.46 10.53
C ALA A 55 -14.67 -18.29 12.02
N PRO A 56 -14.97 -19.39 12.74
CA PRO A 56 -15.22 -19.32 14.16
C PRO A 56 -13.97 -18.79 14.87
N ASN A 57 -14.12 -17.70 15.62
CA ASN A 57 -13.09 -17.03 16.42
C ASN A 57 -12.00 -16.26 15.66
N VAL A 58 -12.15 -16.04 14.35
CA VAL A 58 -11.21 -15.22 13.57
C VAL A 58 -11.85 -13.88 13.19
N ASP A 59 -11.06 -12.83 13.23
CA ASP A 59 -11.46 -11.49 12.78
C ASP A 59 -11.06 -11.26 11.33
N THR A 60 -11.94 -11.68 10.42
CA THR A 60 -11.72 -11.55 8.96
C THR A 60 -11.66 -10.08 8.52
N THR A 61 -12.32 -9.17 9.26
CA THR A 61 -12.25 -7.74 9.01
C THR A 61 -10.86 -7.20 9.35
N ALA A 62 -10.33 -7.55 10.53
CA ALA A 62 -8.96 -7.14 10.90
C ALA A 62 -7.92 -7.66 9.90
N MET A 63 -8.00 -8.94 9.50
CA MET A 63 -7.10 -9.52 8.50
C MET A 63 -7.17 -8.81 7.14
N PHE A 64 -8.39 -8.47 6.70
CA PHE A 64 -8.57 -7.72 5.46
C PHE A 64 -7.98 -6.32 5.55
N THR A 65 -8.21 -5.59 6.64
CA THR A 65 -7.63 -4.25 6.83
C THR A 65 -6.11 -4.27 6.90
N GLU A 66 -5.51 -5.32 7.45
CA GLU A 66 -4.05 -5.49 7.44
C GLU A 66 -3.53 -5.76 6.02
N ALA A 67 -4.21 -6.62 5.25
CA ALA A 67 -3.87 -6.88 3.85
C ALA A 67 -3.96 -5.60 2.99
N LEU A 68 -5.00 -4.79 3.21
CA LEU A 68 -5.18 -3.50 2.56
C LEU A 68 -4.05 -2.53 2.89
N ALA A 69 -3.65 -2.47 4.17
CA ALA A 69 -2.58 -1.59 4.63
C ALA A 69 -1.20 -1.99 4.10
N ARG A 70 -0.96 -3.28 3.88
CA ARG A 70 0.29 -3.75 3.25
C ARG A 70 0.36 -3.42 1.77
N ASN A 71 -0.79 -3.45 1.07
CA ASN A 71 -0.83 -3.24 -0.37
C ASN A 71 -0.87 -1.74 -0.76
N TYR A 72 -1.56 -0.91 0.03
CA TYR A 72 -1.79 0.50 -0.29
C TYR A 72 -1.27 1.47 0.77
N GLY A 73 -0.66 0.98 1.85
CA GLY A 73 -0.19 1.80 2.97
C GLY A 73 -1.27 2.06 4.03
N GLN A 74 -0.79 2.41 5.23
CA GLN A 74 -1.63 2.56 6.43
C GLN A 74 -2.63 3.72 6.31
N GLY A 75 -2.27 4.81 5.63
CA GLY A 75 -3.14 5.97 5.46
C GLY A 75 -4.40 5.65 4.65
N ILE A 76 -4.22 5.00 3.50
CA ILE A 76 -5.33 4.56 2.65
C ILE A 76 -6.19 3.55 3.40
N ALA A 77 -5.57 2.51 3.99
CA ALA A 77 -6.33 1.50 4.71
C ALA A 77 -7.15 2.08 5.87
N SER A 78 -6.58 3.00 6.65
CA SER A 78 -7.30 3.67 7.74
C SER A 78 -8.49 4.51 7.26
N ALA A 79 -8.33 5.22 6.13
CA ALA A 79 -9.39 6.03 5.55
C ALA A 79 -10.53 5.15 5.00
N VAL A 80 -10.19 4.09 4.25
CA VAL A 80 -11.17 3.13 3.72
C VAL A 80 -11.90 2.41 4.86
N SER A 81 -11.18 1.96 5.89
CA SER A 81 -11.81 1.31 7.06
C SER A 81 -12.78 2.23 7.78
N ARG A 82 -12.43 3.51 7.94
CA ARG A 82 -13.32 4.50 8.58
C ARG A 82 -14.58 4.75 7.74
N GLU A 83 -14.42 4.91 6.43
CA GLU A 83 -15.53 5.20 5.53
C GLU A 83 -16.52 4.03 5.44
N LEU A 84 -16.01 2.79 5.39
CA LEU A 84 -16.83 1.59 5.27
C LEU A 84 -17.23 0.96 6.62
N GLY A 85 -16.78 1.53 7.74
CA GLY A 85 -17.03 0.99 9.08
C GLY A 85 -16.40 -0.38 9.31
N LEU A 86 -15.20 -0.62 8.74
CA LEU A 86 -14.44 -1.87 8.90
C LEU A 86 -13.75 -1.88 10.25
N GLU A 87 -14.52 -2.16 11.30
CA GLU A 87 -13.99 -2.35 12.65
C GLU A 87 -13.74 -3.85 12.94
N PRO A 88 -12.70 -4.18 13.72
CA PRO A 88 -12.47 -5.53 14.21
C PRO A 88 -13.74 -6.14 14.82
N ASN A 89 -14.22 -7.24 14.24
CA ASN A 89 -15.43 -7.91 14.69
C ASN A 89 -15.30 -9.43 14.58
N PRO A 90 -14.64 -10.07 15.57
CA PRO A 90 -14.38 -11.51 15.54
C PRO A 90 -15.66 -12.33 15.34
N GLY A 91 -15.62 -13.28 14.41
CA GLY A 91 -16.75 -14.16 14.12
C GLY A 91 -17.88 -13.54 13.32
N LYS A 92 -17.80 -12.25 12.93
CA LYS A 92 -18.73 -11.68 11.96
C LYS A 92 -18.24 -11.82 10.53
N PRO A 93 -19.17 -12.07 9.58
CA PRO A 93 -18.84 -12.12 8.17
C PRO A 93 -18.40 -10.77 7.62
N LEU A 94 -17.25 -10.73 6.93
CA LEU A 94 -16.91 -9.62 6.04
C LEU A 94 -17.59 -9.83 4.68
N SER A 95 -18.42 -8.90 4.23
CA SER A 95 -19.14 -9.05 2.96
C SER A 95 -18.24 -8.83 1.73
N ALA A 96 -18.46 -9.59 0.66
CA ALA A 96 -17.74 -9.43 -0.60
C ALA A 96 -17.97 -8.06 -1.25
N ARG A 97 -19.15 -7.47 -1.06
CA ARG A 97 -19.41 -6.10 -1.51
C ARG A 97 -18.51 -5.11 -0.79
N ALA A 98 -18.33 -5.26 0.52
CA ALA A 98 -17.41 -4.43 1.30
C ALA A 98 -15.96 -4.62 0.85
N VAL A 99 -15.53 -5.85 0.58
CA VAL A 99 -14.19 -6.16 0.04
C VAL A 99 -13.98 -5.45 -1.31
N ALA A 100 -14.88 -5.64 -2.28
CA ALA A 100 -14.77 -5.03 -3.59
C ALA A 100 -14.75 -3.50 -3.51
N THR A 101 -15.67 -2.92 -2.74
CA THR A 101 -15.75 -1.46 -2.56
C THR A 101 -14.47 -0.90 -1.92
N ALA A 102 -13.93 -1.60 -0.91
CA ALA A 102 -12.70 -1.20 -0.25
C ALA A 102 -11.49 -1.22 -1.18
N ILE A 103 -11.38 -2.25 -2.05
CA ILE A 103 -10.31 -2.35 -3.04
C ILE A 103 -10.41 -1.22 -4.06
N ASP A 104 -11.59 -0.96 -4.63
CA ASP A 104 -11.82 0.13 -5.59
C ASP A 104 -11.44 1.50 -5.00
N MET A 105 -11.85 1.75 -3.75
CA MET A 105 -11.52 2.99 -3.04
C MET A 105 -10.01 3.11 -2.78
N ALA A 106 -9.35 2.02 -2.38
CA ALA A 106 -7.94 2.01 -2.10
C ALA A 106 -7.10 2.23 -3.38
N GLU A 107 -7.48 1.59 -4.48
CA GLU A 107 -6.86 1.79 -5.80
C GLU A 107 -7.01 3.24 -6.25
N THR A 108 -8.24 3.78 -6.22
CA THR A 108 -8.50 5.18 -6.59
C THR A 108 -7.67 6.16 -5.75
N SER A 109 -7.59 5.92 -4.44
CA SER A 109 -6.80 6.74 -3.52
C SER A 109 -5.31 6.65 -3.83
N SER A 110 -4.79 5.45 -4.09
CA SER A 110 -3.40 5.23 -4.46
C SER A 110 -3.01 5.97 -5.74
N HIS A 111 -3.87 5.90 -6.77
CA HIS A 111 -3.66 6.63 -8.02
C HIS A 111 -3.61 8.14 -7.80
N ALA A 112 -4.51 8.69 -6.99
CA ALA A 112 -4.49 10.12 -6.67
C ALA A 112 -3.21 10.54 -5.94
N LEU A 113 -2.75 9.76 -4.96
CA LEU A 113 -1.52 10.03 -4.22
C LEU A 113 -0.26 9.88 -5.10
N SER A 114 -0.27 8.95 -6.06
CA SER A 114 0.83 8.80 -7.04
C SER A 114 1.05 10.07 -7.89
N GLY A 115 -0.02 10.83 -8.14
CA GLY A 115 0.05 12.13 -8.82
C GLY A 115 0.77 13.19 -7.97
N VAL A 116 0.61 13.16 -6.65
CA VAL A 116 1.33 14.04 -5.72
C VAL A 116 2.82 13.73 -5.74
N ASP A 117 3.20 12.46 -5.72
CA ASP A 117 4.61 12.03 -5.83
C ASP A 117 5.23 12.40 -7.18
N PHE A 118 4.46 12.34 -8.27
CA PHE A 118 4.90 12.86 -9.55
C PHE A 118 5.22 14.37 -9.49
N LEU A 119 4.34 15.18 -8.89
CA LEU A 119 4.57 16.61 -8.74
C LEU A 119 5.77 16.90 -7.83
N THR A 120 5.95 16.16 -6.74
CA THR A 120 7.12 16.29 -5.88
C THR A 120 8.41 15.96 -6.63
N ARG A 121 8.44 14.85 -7.40
CA ARG A 121 9.59 14.50 -8.24
C ARG A 121 9.92 15.61 -9.23
N LEU A 122 8.92 16.15 -9.91
CA LEU A 122 9.10 17.27 -10.84
C LEU A 122 9.67 18.51 -10.15
N ALA A 123 9.17 18.84 -8.96
CA ALA A 123 9.66 19.98 -8.17
C ALA A 123 11.11 19.82 -7.68
N THR A 124 11.63 18.58 -7.63
CA THR A 124 13.00 18.27 -7.22
C THR A 124 13.94 17.85 -8.36
N SER A 125 13.47 17.85 -9.61
CA SER A 125 14.24 17.28 -10.73
C SER A 125 15.51 18.08 -11.05
N ALA A 126 16.63 17.36 -11.14
CA ALA A 126 17.94 17.86 -11.54
C ALA A 126 18.01 18.12 -13.05
N VAL A 127 17.34 17.29 -13.88
CA VAL A 127 17.31 17.45 -15.34
C VAL A 127 16.59 18.73 -15.74
N THR A 128 15.44 19.01 -15.13
CA THR A 128 14.70 20.27 -15.37
C THR A 128 15.35 21.47 -14.70
N GLY A 129 16.30 21.24 -13.79
CA GLY A 129 16.94 22.31 -13.01
C GLY A 129 15.98 23.00 -12.07
N ALA A 130 15.05 22.24 -11.46
CA ALA A 130 13.99 22.76 -10.61
C ALA A 130 14.55 23.59 -9.43
N PRO A 131 13.77 24.54 -8.87
CA PRO A 131 14.24 25.40 -7.78
C PRO A 131 14.79 24.64 -6.57
N ALA A 132 14.18 23.51 -6.19
CA ALA A 132 14.66 22.70 -5.07
C ALA A 132 16.03 22.05 -5.36
N PHE A 133 16.31 21.69 -6.62
CA PHE A 133 17.63 21.23 -7.04
C PHE A 133 18.66 22.35 -6.99
N GLN A 134 18.32 23.55 -7.47
CA GLN A 134 19.22 24.70 -7.40
C GLN A 134 19.57 25.04 -5.95
N GLN A 135 18.58 25.01 -5.06
CA GLN A 135 18.80 25.22 -3.63
C GLN A 135 19.68 24.11 -3.03
N ALA A 136 19.40 22.84 -3.35
CA ALA A 136 20.20 21.72 -2.87
C ALA A 136 21.67 21.79 -3.34
N CYS A 137 21.90 22.28 -4.55
CA CYS A 137 23.25 22.56 -5.06
C CYS A 137 23.94 23.68 -4.28
N ALA A 138 23.23 24.79 -4.03
CA ALA A 138 23.74 25.91 -3.25
C ALA A 138 24.11 25.49 -1.82
N ASP A 139 23.24 24.72 -1.16
CA ASP A 139 23.47 24.15 0.17
C ASP A 139 24.69 23.22 0.21
N ALA A 140 25.00 22.55 -0.91
CA ALA A 140 26.15 21.66 -1.07
C ALA A 140 27.42 22.37 -1.56
N GLY A 141 27.36 23.66 -1.90
CA GLY A 141 28.48 24.40 -2.50
C GLY A 141 28.82 23.95 -3.92
N ILE A 142 27.89 23.31 -4.63
CA ILE A 142 28.08 22.82 -5.99
C ILE A 142 27.47 23.81 -6.98
N ALA A 143 28.21 24.20 -8.01
CA ALA A 143 27.65 25.00 -9.10
C ALA A 143 26.73 24.13 -9.96
N PRO A 144 25.44 24.44 -10.14
CA PRO A 144 24.56 23.62 -10.99
C PRO A 144 25.09 23.48 -12.42
N SER A 145 25.78 24.51 -12.94
CA SER A 145 26.38 24.52 -14.27
C SER A 145 27.59 23.59 -14.43
N SER A 146 28.20 23.14 -13.34
CA SER A 146 29.29 22.15 -13.41
C SER A 146 28.78 20.71 -13.58
N MET A 147 27.48 20.48 -13.39
CA MET A 147 26.86 19.17 -13.61
C MET A 147 26.35 19.02 -15.03
N ASP A 148 26.89 18.03 -15.73
CA ASP A 148 26.43 17.64 -17.06
C ASP A 148 25.05 16.96 -17.03
N ALA A 149 24.50 16.73 -18.23
CA ALA A 149 23.18 16.12 -18.38
C ALA A 149 23.13 14.68 -17.83
N ASN A 150 24.23 13.92 -17.95
CA ASN A 150 24.30 12.54 -17.49
C ASN A 150 24.24 12.45 -15.97
N ARG A 151 24.97 13.33 -15.27
CA ARG A 151 24.95 13.39 -13.81
C ARG A 151 23.58 13.80 -13.28
N ARG A 152 22.93 14.76 -13.92
CA ARG A 152 21.56 15.18 -13.57
C ARG A 152 20.55 14.05 -13.76
N ALA A 153 20.65 13.31 -14.88
CA ALA A 153 19.80 12.15 -15.13
C ALA A 153 20.03 11.03 -14.10
N ALA A 154 21.28 10.79 -13.70
CA ALA A 154 21.61 9.81 -12.66
C ALA A 154 21.04 10.19 -11.28
N ILE A 155 21.04 11.48 -10.93
CA ILE A 155 20.39 11.98 -9.70
C ILE A 155 18.88 11.74 -9.76
N ASP A 156 18.23 12.08 -10.87
CA ASP A 156 16.79 11.87 -11.03
C ASP A 156 16.42 10.38 -10.99
N GLN A 157 17.26 9.50 -11.56
CA GLN A 157 17.09 8.05 -11.45
C GLN A 157 17.26 7.54 -10.01
N ALA A 158 18.24 8.06 -9.28
CA ALA A 158 18.43 7.69 -7.87
C ALA A 158 17.30 8.21 -6.98
N MET A 159 16.77 9.40 -7.27
CA MET A 159 15.55 9.91 -6.65
C MET A 159 14.36 8.99 -6.95
N GLN A 160 14.19 8.57 -8.21
CA GLN A 160 13.11 7.66 -8.61
C GLN A 160 13.12 6.38 -7.78
N ALA A 161 14.27 5.73 -7.61
CA ALA A 161 14.40 4.53 -6.79
C ALA A 161 13.93 4.76 -5.35
N ARG A 162 14.25 5.90 -4.73
CA ARG A 162 13.79 6.23 -3.37
C ARG A 162 12.27 6.42 -3.28
N PHE A 163 11.65 7.01 -4.30
CA PHE A 163 10.19 7.13 -4.37
C PHE A 163 9.52 5.75 -4.52
N ASP A 164 10.09 4.87 -5.36
CA ASP A 164 9.56 3.53 -5.55
C ASP A 164 9.67 2.69 -4.27
N ASP A 165 10.81 2.76 -3.57
CA ASP A 165 11.00 2.11 -2.27
C ASP A 165 10.01 2.63 -1.22
N ALA A 166 9.79 3.95 -1.17
CA ALA A 166 8.87 4.56 -0.22
C ALA A 166 7.39 4.23 -0.56
N ALA A 167 7.04 4.12 -1.84
CA ALA A 167 5.73 3.66 -2.27
C ALA A 167 5.48 2.20 -1.85
N GLN A 168 6.46 1.32 -2.03
CA GLN A 168 6.38 -0.08 -1.56
C GLN A 168 6.29 -0.17 -0.03
N ALA A 169 6.90 0.76 0.70
CA ALA A 169 6.80 0.86 2.15
C ALA A 169 5.49 1.53 2.64
N GLY A 170 4.59 1.94 1.74
CA GLY A 170 3.33 2.61 2.09
C GLY A 170 3.54 4.02 2.68
N GLN A 171 4.66 4.67 2.35
CA GLN A 171 5.05 6.01 2.82
C GLN A 171 4.69 7.12 1.83
N SER A 172 4.05 6.77 0.71
CA SER A 172 3.49 7.72 -0.25
C SER A 172 2.24 8.43 0.33
N PRO A 173 2.06 9.74 0.09
CA PRO A 173 2.92 10.62 -0.70
C PRO A 173 4.11 11.18 0.09
N ILE A 174 5.20 11.44 -0.61
CA ILE A 174 6.42 12.01 -0.06
C ILE A 174 6.34 13.53 -0.03
N ALA A 175 6.48 14.09 1.17
CA ALA A 175 6.55 15.53 1.36
C ALA A 175 7.80 16.12 0.69
N LEU A 176 7.68 17.33 0.14
CA LEU A 176 8.77 18.03 -0.54
C LEU A 176 10.03 18.17 0.32
N GLY A 177 9.89 18.39 1.63
CA GLY A 177 11.03 18.50 2.54
C GLY A 177 11.87 17.22 2.61
N THR A 178 11.21 16.05 2.61
CA THR A 178 11.86 14.74 2.61
C THR A 178 12.57 14.49 1.28
N ALA A 179 11.88 14.74 0.15
CA ALA A 179 12.47 14.62 -1.17
C ALA A 179 13.69 15.56 -1.34
N ALA A 180 13.60 16.79 -0.83
CA ALA A 180 14.72 17.75 -0.84
C ALA A 180 15.90 17.29 0.04
N SER A 181 15.65 16.62 1.17
CA SER A 181 16.74 16.00 1.94
C SER A 181 17.44 14.88 1.15
N TRP A 182 16.68 14.02 0.49
CA TRP A 182 17.25 12.95 -0.33
C TRP A 182 18.11 13.51 -1.46
N LEU A 183 17.64 14.56 -2.12
CA LEU A 183 18.37 15.24 -3.18
C LEU A 183 19.72 15.77 -2.69
N ARG A 184 19.76 16.39 -1.50
CA ARG A 184 21.01 16.85 -0.88
C ARG A 184 21.96 15.70 -0.57
N ASP A 185 21.45 14.57 -0.09
CA ASP A 185 22.28 13.39 0.19
C ASP A 185 22.90 12.85 -1.10
N LEU A 186 22.13 12.76 -2.18
CA LEU A 186 22.59 12.28 -3.49
C LEU A 186 23.64 13.21 -4.12
N LEU A 187 23.51 14.52 -3.90
CA LEU A 187 24.50 15.50 -4.33
C LEU A 187 25.83 15.39 -3.59
N LYS A 188 25.81 15.00 -2.30
CA LYS A 188 27.01 14.81 -1.48
C LYS A 188 27.71 13.47 -1.71
N ALA A 189 26.95 12.45 -2.13
CA ALA A 189 27.47 11.12 -2.41
C ALA A 189 28.11 10.98 -3.81
N GLY A 190 28.01 12.02 -4.63
CA GLY A 190 28.56 12.12 -5.99
C GLY A 190 29.86 12.88 -6.06
#